data_AF-A0A7G7CDH7-F1
#
_entry.id   AF-A0A7G7CDH7-F1
#
_cell.length_a   1.000
_cell.length_b   1.000
_cell.length_c   1.000
_cell.angle_alpha   90.00
_cell.angle_beta   90.00
_cell.angle_gamma   90.00
#
_symmetry.space_group_name_H-M   'P 1'
#
loop_
_entity.id
_entity.type
_entity.pdbx_description
1 polymer ?
#
loop_
_entity_poly.entity_id
_entity_poly.type
_entity_poly.pdbx_seq_one_letter_code
_entity_poly.pdbx_strand_id
1 'polypeptide(L)'
;MLKFLFFLLTLIIFSFMNNMFWMVQNMLFLMGFLFIMMGYFGNYFMGVSYFLGCDMISYGLVLLSIWICALMLLASESVEKYDNYKNLFLFNILMLLLLLVLSFSTMNLFLFYLFFEGSLIPTMFLVLGWGYQPERLQAGIYLLFYTLLASLPMMIGIFYIYNDLYTMNFYMMMNNMYNYDLLYLVMIFAFLVKMPMFLVHLWLPKAHVEAPVSGSMILAGIMLKLGGYGLLRVFSFLQVSGLKFNYIWVSISLVGGVLVSLICLRQTDLKSLIAYSSVAHMGIVLSGLMTMTYWGFCGSYTLMIAHGLCSSGLFCLANISYERLGSRSLLINKGLLNFMPSMALWWFLLSAGNMAAPPTLNLLGEISLLNSIISWSWVSMIMLSLLSFFSAAYTLYLYAYSQHGKIYSSIYSISGGLCREYLLLFLHWLPLNLLILKSDMCMLWL
;
A
#
# COMPACT_ATOMS: atom_id res chain seq x y z
N MET A 1 5.54 -7.10 -21.60
CA MET A 1 4.96 -5.91 -20.92
C MET A 1 4.31 -4.89 -21.86
N LEU A 2 4.86 -4.61 -23.06
CA LEU A 2 4.32 -3.58 -23.96
C LEU A 2 2.83 -3.70 -24.32
N LYS A 3 2.31 -4.93 -24.50
CA LYS A 3 0.89 -5.17 -24.80
C LYS A 3 -0.03 -4.51 -23.76
N PHE A 4 0.34 -4.59 -22.48
CA PHE A 4 -0.41 -3.99 -21.37
C PHE A 4 -0.26 -2.47 -21.32
N LEU A 5 0.89 -1.92 -21.71
CA LEU A 5 1.08 -0.47 -21.80
C LEU A 5 0.26 0.13 -22.94
N PHE A 6 0.25 -0.50 -24.13
CA PHE A 6 -0.60 -0.04 -25.22
C PHE A 6 -2.08 -0.11 -24.85
N PHE A 7 -2.51 -1.14 -24.13
CA PHE A 7 -3.86 -1.22 -23.59
C PHE A 7 -4.19 -0.07 -22.62
N LEU A 8 -3.25 0.33 -21.75
CA LEU A 8 -3.46 1.49 -20.87
C LEU A 8 -3.50 2.82 -21.64
N LEU A 9 -2.64 2.98 -22.64
CA LEU A 9 -2.64 4.20 -23.48
C LEU A 9 -3.95 4.37 -24.24
N THR A 10 -4.55 3.29 -24.74
CA THR A 10 -5.87 3.37 -25.39
C THR A 10 -6.98 3.69 -24.38
N LEU A 11 -6.92 3.15 -23.16
CA LEU A 11 -7.86 3.50 -22.09
C LEU A 11 -7.78 4.99 -21.69
N ILE A 12 -6.59 5.57 -21.67
CA ILE A 12 -6.42 7.01 -21.39
C ILE A 12 -7.17 7.84 -22.43
N ILE A 13 -7.12 7.47 -23.71
CA ILE A 13 -7.86 8.18 -24.76
C ILE A 13 -9.39 8.03 -24.54
N PHE A 14 -9.87 6.84 -24.21
CA PHE A 14 -11.28 6.61 -23.93
C PHE A 14 -11.80 7.34 -22.68
N SER A 15 -10.94 7.71 -21.73
CA SER A 15 -11.34 8.42 -20.52
C SER A 15 -11.93 9.82 -20.77
N PHE A 16 -11.61 10.44 -21.92
CA PHE A 16 -12.15 11.75 -22.29
C PHE A 16 -13.51 11.67 -23.01
N MET A 17 -13.95 10.48 -23.41
CA MET A 17 -15.27 10.30 -24.03
C MET A 17 -16.39 10.31 -22.99
N ASN A 18 -17.56 10.81 -23.38
CA ASN A 18 -18.71 10.93 -22.49
C ASN A 18 -19.23 9.55 -22.05
N ASN A 19 -19.59 9.42 -20.77
CA ASN A 19 -20.23 8.25 -20.13
C ASN A 19 -19.41 6.94 -20.15
N MET A 20 -18.07 7.03 -20.14
CA MET A 20 -17.21 5.85 -20.19
C MET A 20 -16.73 5.31 -18.83
N PHE A 21 -17.23 5.85 -17.70
CA PHE A 21 -16.73 5.52 -16.36
C PHE A 21 -16.73 4.01 -16.05
N TRP A 22 -17.90 3.37 -16.18
CA TRP A 22 -18.05 1.93 -15.95
C TRP A 22 -17.34 1.07 -17.00
N MET A 23 -17.25 1.56 -18.24
CA MET A 23 -16.53 0.84 -19.30
C MET A 23 -15.03 0.77 -18.99
N VAL A 24 -14.42 1.89 -18.57
CA VAL A 24 -13.01 1.93 -18.17
C VAL A 24 -12.76 0.95 -17.02
N GLN A 25 -13.65 0.93 -16.02
CA GLN A 25 -13.54 0.00 -14.91
C GLN A 25 -13.58 -1.48 -15.35
N ASN A 26 -14.55 -1.86 -16.18
CA ASN A 26 -14.66 -3.23 -16.68
C ASN A 26 -13.43 -3.64 -17.51
N MET A 27 -12.88 -2.70 -18.28
CA MET A 27 -11.64 -2.94 -19.04
C MET A 27 -10.42 -3.10 -18.14
N LEU A 28 -10.35 -2.43 -16.98
CA LEU A 28 -9.29 -2.67 -16.00
C LEU A 28 -9.40 -4.07 -15.37
N PHE A 29 -10.61 -4.55 -15.09
CA PHE A 29 -10.80 -5.94 -14.63
C PHE A 29 -10.40 -6.95 -15.71
N LEU A 30 -10.74 -6.69 -16.97
CA LEU A 30 -10.29 -7.51 -18.10
C LEU A 30 -8.74 -7.54 -18.18
N MET A 31 -8.10 -6.38 -18.02
CA MET A 31 -6.64 -6.28 -17.99
C MET A 31 -6.03 -7.12 -16.86
N GLY A 32 -6.60 -7.01 -15.66
CA GLY A 32 -6.17 -7.80 -14.49
C GLY A 32 -6.29 -9.30 -14.76
N PHE A 33 -7.41 -9.74 -15.32
CA PHE A 33 -7.61 -11.15 -15.70
C PHE A 33 -6.59 -11.62 -16.74
N LEU A 34 -6.38 -10.84 -17.81
CA LEU A 34 -5.36 -11.14 -18.83
C LEU A 34 -3.95 -11.20 -18.24
N PHE A 35 -3.64 -10.36 -17.25
CA PHE A 35 -2.35 -10.36 -16.57
C PHE A 35 -2.16 -11.60 -15.70
N ILE A 36 -3.21 -12.04 -14.98
CA ILE A 36 -3.20 -13.28 -14.20
C ILE A 36 -2.90 -14.49 -15.09
N MET A 37 -3.51 -14.55 -16.28
CA MET A 37 -3.32 -15.66 -17.22
C MET A 37 -1.90 -15.76 -17.78
N MET A 38 -1.11 -14.68 -17.75
CA MET A 38 0.29 -14.69 -18.22
C MET A 38 1.25 -15.37 -17.22
N GLY A 39 0.91 -15.39 -15.92
CA GLY A 39 1.60 -16.21 -14.91
C GLY A 39 3.13 -16.10 -14.86
N TYR A 40 3.67 -14.90 -14.65
CA TYR A 40 5.12 -14.68 -14.54
C TYR A 40 5.68 -15.14 -13.17
N PHE A 41 5.83 -16.45 -12.99
CA PHE A 41 6.23 -17.08 -11.72
C PHE A 41 7.72 -17.39 -11.55
N GLY A 42 8.58 -16.77 -12.36
CA GLY A 42 10.03 -17.00 -12.34
C GLY A 42 10.76 -16.00 -11.45
N ASN A 43 11.87 -16.44 -10.86
CA ASN A 43 12.75 -15.61 -10.04
C ASN A 43 13.56 -14.60 -10.89
N TYR A 44 13.68 -14.87 -12.20
CA TYR A 44 14.37 -14.01 -13.15
C TYR A 44 13.39 -13.15 -13.96
N PHE A 45 13.94 -12.10 -14.55
CA PHE A 45 13.16 -11.15 -15.31
C PHE A 45 12.64 -11.77 -16.59
N MET A 46 11.33 -11.94 -16.66
CA MET A 46 10.62 -12.47 -17.83
C MET A 46 9.93 -11.37 -18.62
N GLY A 47 9.60 -11.67 -19.88
CA GLY A 47 8.85 -10.76 -20.75
C GLY A 47 9.60 -9.46 -21.06
N VAL A 48 10.94 -9.54 -21.19
CA VAL A 48 11.84 -8.41 -21.40
C VAL A 48 11.55 -7.75 -22.76
N SER A 49 11.29 -6.45 -22.73
CA SER A 49 11.12 -5.62 -23.93
C SER A 49 11.58 -4.20 -23.63
N TYR A 50 12.51 -3.66 -24.44
CA TYR A 50 13.20 -2.39 -24.18
C TYR A 50 13.80 -2.35 -22.75
N PHE A 51 13.23 -1.53 -21.86
CA PHE A 51 13.67 -1.36 -20.47
C PHE A 51 12.74 -2.01 -19.45
N LEU A 52 11.76 -2.79 -19.92
CA LEU A 52 10.72 -3.36 -19.08
C LEU A 52 10.87 -4.86 -18.98
N GLY A 53 10.65 -5.40 -17.79
CA GLY A 53 10.38 -6.83 -17.60
C GLY A 53 9.78 -7.09 -16.23
N CYS A 54 9.42 -8.35 -15.98
CA CYS A 54 8.76 -8.74 -14.75
C CYS A 54 9.38 -10.00 -14.14
N ASP A 55 9.88 -9.84 -12.92
CA ASP A 55 10.07 -10.92 -11.95
C ASP A 55 8.77 -11.18 -11.17
N MET A 56 8.79 -12.21 -10.34
CA MET A 56 7.70 -12.50 -9.40
C MET A 56 7.32 -11.30 -8.51
N ILE A 57 8.32 -10.55 -8.01
CA ILE A 57 8.08 -9.36 -7.17
C ILE A 57 7.24 -8.32 -7.90
N SER A 58 7.74 -7.92 -9.07
CA SER A 58 7.08 -6.95 -9.91
C SER A 58 5.73 -7.46 -10.41
N TYR A 59 5.61 -8.76 -10.70
CA TYR A 59 4.35 -9.36 -11.13
C TYR A 59 3.25 -9.18 -10.08
N GLY A 60 3.50 -9.56 -8.83
CA GLY A 60 2.49 -9.41 -7.78
C GLY A 60 2.11 -7.95 -7.50
N LEU A 61 3.07 -7.02 -7.53
CA LEU A 61 2.80 -5.60 -7.30
C LEU A 61 2.12 -4.91 -8.50
N VAL A 62 2.43 -5.30 -9.73
CA VAL A 62 1.70 -4.87 -10.93
C VAL A 62 0.27 -5.42 -10.91
N LEU A 63 0.08 -6.67 -10.52
CA LEU A 63 -1.26 -7.25 -10.41
C LEU A 63 -2.08 -6.51 -9.35
N LEU A 64 -1.49 -6.27 -8.17
CA LEU A 64 -2.11 -5.49 -7.10
C LEU A 64 -2.48 -4.08 -7.57
N SER A 65 -1.63 -3.44 -8.38
CA SER A 65 -1.88 -2.08 -8.86
C SER A 65 -3.06 -1.99 -9.82
N ILE A 66 -3.14 -2.90 -10.79
CA ILE A 66 -4.29 -3.00 -11.69
C ILE A 66 -5.57 -3.29 -10.90
N TRP A 67 -5.51 -4.21 -9.94
CA TRP A 67 -6.65 -4.61 -9.12
C TRP A 67 -7.20 -3.49 -8.25
N ILE A 68 -6.33 -2.81 -7.49
CA ILE A 68 -6.74 -1.70 -6.62
C ILE A 68 -7.25 -0.53 -7.46
N CYS A 69 -6.64 -0.22 -8.61
CA CYS A 69 -7.15 0.84 -9.49
C CYS A 69 -8.57 0.56 -10.01
N ALA A 70 -8.89 -0.69 -10.33
CA ALA A 70 -10.26 -1.08 -10.69
C ALA A 70 -11.23 -0.91 -9.50
N LEU A 71 -10.80 -1.28 -8.30
CA LEU A 71 -11.59 -1.13 -7.06
C LEU A 71 -11.79 0.32 -6.64
N MET A 72 -10.83 1.21 -6.94
CA MET A 72 -10.98 2.64 -6.69
C MET A 72 -12.12 3.24 -7.50
N LEU A 73 -12.23 2.88 -8.78
CA LEU A 73 -13.33 3.34 -9.63
C LEU A 73 -14.67 2.84 -9.12
N LEU A 74 -14.74 1.56 -8.70
CA LEU A 74 -15.92 1.01 -8.04
C LEU A 74 -16.30 1.78 -6.77
N ALA A 75 -15.33 2.20 -5.95
CA ALA A 75 -15.58 2.92 -4.71
C ALA A 75 -16.17 4.31 -4.98
N SER A 76 -15.71 4.99 -6.02
CA SER A 76 -15.97 6.41 -6.28
C SER A 76 -17.23 6.72 -7.10
N GLU A 77 -18.36 6.03 -6.87
CA GLU A 77 -19.65 6.40 -7.51
C GLU A 77 -20.02 7.85 -7.25
N SER A 78 -19.70 8.37 -6.05
CA SER A 78 -20.10 9.72 -5.67
C SER A 78 -19.58 10.74 -6.68
N VAL A 79 -18.41 10.49 -7.29
CA VAL A 79 -17.83 11.37 -8.31
C VAL A 79 -18.66 11.36 -9.59
N GLU A 80 -19.19 10.19 -9.97
CA GLU A 80 -20.05 10.05 -11.14
C GLU A 80 -21.47 10.59 -10.88
N LYS A 81 -22.06 10.28 -9.72
CA LYS A 81 -23.40 10.74 -9.32
C LYS A 81 -23.50 12.26 -9.23
N TYR A 82 -22.46 12.93 -8.74
CA TYR A 82 -22.42 14.39 -8.61
C TYR A 82 -21.74 15.08 -9.82
N ASP A 83 -21.34 14.34 -10.86
CA ASP A 83 -20.61 14.85 -12.04
C ASP A 83 -19.39 15.76 -11.69
N ASN A 84 -18.69 15.44 -10.60
CA ASN A 84 -17.54 16.22 -10.10
C ASN A 84 -16.27 15.96 -10.94
N TYR A 85 -16.17 16.60 -12.11
CA TYR A 85 -15.02 16.48 -13.03
C TYR A 85 -14.61 15.02 -13.31
N LYS A 86 -15.60 14.17 -13.62
CA LYS A 86 -15.41 12.71 -13.80
C LYS A 86 -14.31 12.33 -14.82
N ASN A 87 -14.21 13.06 -15.93
CA ASN A 87 -13.21 12.74 -16.97
C ASN A 87 -11.78 13.01 -16.47
N LEU A 88 -11.57 14.11 -15.72
CA LEU A 88 -10.26 14.41 -15.12
C LEU A 88 -9.91 13.41 -14.01
N PHE A 89 -10.91 12.95 -13.25
CA PHE A 89 -10.72 11.91 -12.24
C PHE A 89 -10.27 10.59 -12.86
N LEU A 90 -10.97 10.14 -13.91
CA LEU A 90 -10.61 8.94 -14.67
C LEU A 90 -9.20 9.06 -15.27
N PHE A 91 -8.90 10.19 -15.89
CA PHE A 91 -7.57 10.46 -16.43
C PHE A 91 -6.48 10.35 -15.35
N ASN A 92 -6.68 10.96 -14.18
CA ASN A 92 -5.72 10.90 -13.08
C ASN A 92 -5.50 9.48 -12.57
N ILE A 93 -6.55 8.66 -12.43
CA ILE A 93 -6.41 7.26 -12.01
C ILE A 93 -5.65 6.44 -13.05
N LEU A 94 -5.95 6.61 -14.34
CA LEU A 94 -5.26 5.88 -15.41
C LEU A 94 -3.80 6.31 -15.56
N MET A 95 -3.51 7.62 -15.41
CA MET A 95 -2.14 8.13 -15.40
C MET A 95 -1.35 7.59 -14.20
N LEU A 96 -1.99 7.51 -13.02
CA LEU A 96 -1.39 6.90 -11.85
C LEU A 96 -1.09 5.41 -12.08
N LEU A 97 -2.05 4.66 -12.63
CA LEU A 97 -1.85 3.25 -12.97
C LEU A 97 -0.70 3.07 -13.97
N LEU A 98 -0.61 3.90 -15.01
CA LEU A 98 0.47 3.86 -15.98
C LEU A 98 1.84 4.02 -15.30
N LEU A 99 1.99 5.05 -14.46
CA LEU A 99 3.24 5.32 -13.74
C LEU A 99 3.59 4.19 -12.76
N LEU A 100 2.60 3.62 -12.08
CA LEU A 100 2.81 2.49 -11.17
C LEU A 100 3.25 1.23 -11.92
N VAL A 101 2.59 0.88 -13.03
CA VAL A 101 2.99 -0.27 -13.85
C VAL A 101 4.42 -0.08 -14.38
N LEU A 102 4.77 1.13 -14.82
CA LEU A 102 6.13 1.44 -15.24
C LEU A 102 7.13 1.31 -14.08
N SER A 103 6.83 1.85 -12.90
CA SER A 103 7.73 1.78 -11.75
C SER A 103 8.05 0.35 -11.31
N PHE A 104 7.07 -0.56 -11.32
CA PHE A 104 7.34 -1.94 -10.93
C PHE A 104 8.01 -2.77 -12.03
N SER A 105 7.86 -2.39 -13.30
CA SER A 105 8.38 -3.19 -14.42
C SER A 105 9.71 -2.70 -14.98
N THR A 106 10.28 -1.60 -14.48
CA THR A 106 11.55 -1.08 -15.00
C THR A 106 12.76 -1.88 -14.55
N MET A 107 13.68 -2.11 -15.49
CA MET A 107 14.99 -2.73 -15.26
C MET A 107 16.06 -1.73 -14.83
N ASN A 108 15.85 -0.44 -15.09
CA ASN A 108 16.84 0.60 -14.85
C ASN A 108 16.53 1.38 -13.57
N LEU A 109 17.54 1.56 -12.72
CA LEU A 109 17.44 2.31 -11.45
C LEU A 109 17.00 3.77 -11.67
N PHE A 110 17.56 4.46 -12.68
CA PHE A 110 17.19 5.85 -12.98
C PHE A 110 15.75 5.97 -13.49
N LEU A 111 15.31 5.08 -14.38
CA LEU A 111 13.91 5.06 -14.84
C LEU A 111 12.96 4.72 -13.70
N PHE A 112 13.35 3.79 -12.82
CA PHE A 112 12.61 3.50 -11.61
C PHE A 112 12.42 4.76 -10.75
N TYR A 113 13.47 5.52 -10.49
CA TYR A 113 13.40 6.80 -9.76
C TYR A 113 12.43 7.80 -10.41
N LEU A 114 12.51 7.98 -11.74
CA LEU A 114 11.62 8.90 -12.46
C LEU A 114 10.14 8.53 -12.31
N PHE A 115 9.79 7.25 -12.45
CA PHE A 115 8.40 6.83 -12.29
C PHE A 115 7.96 6.78 -10.81
N PHE A 116 8.90 6.47 -9.91
CA PHE A 116 8.69 6.51 -8.47
C PHE A 116 8.29 7.91 -8.00
N GLU A 117 9.01 8.95 -8.41
CA GLU A 117 8.64 10.34 -8.12
C GLU A 117 7.46 10.81 -8.97
N GLY A 118 7.41 10.42 -10.24
CA GLY A 118 6.30 10.75 -11.13
C GLY A 118 4.93 10.31 -10.58
N SER A 119 4.86 9.15 -9.91
CA SER A 119 3.62 8.66 -9.27
C SER A 119 3.05 9.61 -8.21
N LEU A 120 3.88 10.47 -7.60
CA LEU A 120 3.42 11.44 -6.61
C LEU A 120 2.52 12.51 -7.22
N ILE A 121 2.75 12.89 -8.48
CA ILE A 121 2.00 13.97 -9.13
C ILE A 121 0.50 13.62 -9.25
N PRO A 122 0.09 12.47 -9.84
CA PRO A 122 -1.32 12.11 -9.84
C PRO A 122 -1.90 11.88 -8.45
N THR A 123 -1.13 11.35 -7.49
CA THR A 123 -1.62 11.19 -6.11
C THR A 123 -1.92 12.52 -5.46
N MET A 124 -1.08 13.54 -5.67
CA MET A 124 -1.30 14.88 -5.16
C MET A 124 -2.55 15.50 -5.77
N PHE A 125 -2.79 15.34 -7.09
CA PHE A 125 -4.04 15.79 -7.70
C PHE A 125 -5.28 15.07 -7.16
N LEU A 126 -5.19 13.78 -6.80
CA LEU A 126 -6.30 13.07 -6.16
C LEU A 126 -6.64 13.67 -4.78
N VAL A 127 -5.63 13.98 -3.97
CA VAL A 127 -5.83 14.58 -2.63
C VAL A 127 -6.37 16.01 -2.74
N LEU A 128 -5.75 16.86 -3.56
CA LEU A 128 -6.13 18.27 -3.69
C LEU A 128 -7.47 18.47 -4.41
N GLY A 129 -7.74 17.68 -5.45
CA GLY A 129 -8.95 17.83 -6.27
C GLY A 129 -10.21 17.37 -5.54
N TRP A 130 -10.23 16.11 -5.12
CA TRP A 130 -11.44 15.43 -4.60
C TRP A 130 -11.43 15.20 -3.08
N GLY A 131 -10.45 15.72 -2.35
CA GLY A 131 -10.45 15.70 -0.88
C GLY A 131 -11.58 16.54 -0.29
N TYR A 132 -12.17 16.10 0.83
CA TYR A 132 -13.39 16.71 1.40
C TYR A 132 -13.14 17.97 2.23
N GLN A 133 -12.01 18.06 2.94
CA GLN A 133 -11.76 19.09 3.95
C GLN A 133 -10.78 20.17 3.45
N PRO A 134 -10.81 21.40 3.99
CA PRO A 134 -9.90 22.48 3.60
C PRO A 134 -8.43 22.15 3.91
N GLU A 135 -8.18 21.34 4.94
CA GLU A 135 -6.83 20.89 5.33
C GLU A 135 -6.10 20.14 4.21
N ARG A 136 -6.83 19.64 3.18
CA ARG A 136 -6.29 18.93 2.01
C ARG A 136 -5.09 19.59 1.35
N LEU A 137 -5.06 20.92 1.35
CA LEU A 137 -3.93 21.71 0.83
C LEU A 137 -2.67 21.45 1.66
N GLN A 138 -2.80 21.46 2.99
CA GLN A 138 -1.71 21.22 3.91
C GLN A 138 -1.21 19.76 3.82
N ALA A 139 -2.09 18.75 3.74
CA ALA A 139 -1.60 17.38 3.54
C ALA A 139 -0.97 17.16 2.17
N GLY A 140 -1.50 17.78 1.11
CA GLY A 140 -0.86 17.73 -0.22
C GLY A 140 0.56 18.29 -0.19
N ILE A 141 0.77 19.40 0.51
CA ILE A 141 2.08 20.01 0.74
C ILE A 141 2.99 19.08 1.56
N TYR A 142 2.49 18.47 2.64
CA TYR A 142 3.28 17.52 3.43
C TYR A 142 3.70 16.30 2.61
N LEU A 143 2.77 15.68 1.87
CA LEU A 143 3.07 14.52 1.04
C LEU A 143 4.18 14.83 0.02
N LEU A 144 4.10 15.99 -0.63
CA LEU A 144 5.07 16.40 -1.65
C LEU A 144 6.44 16.73 -1.05
N PHE A 145 6.53 17.56 0.00
CA PHE A 145 7.82 17.98 0.53
C PHE A 145 8.57 16.87 1.28
N TYR A 146 7.88 16.03 2.03
CA TYR A 146 8.53 14.91 2.71
C TYR A 146 9.21 13.99 1.70
N THR A 147 8.51 13.65 0.62
CA THR A 147 9.00 12.71 -0.39
C THR A 147 10.06 13.33 -1.29
N LEU A 148 9.87 14.54 -1.80
CA LEU A 148 10.85 15.22 -2.67
C LEU A 148 12.17 15.50 -1.97
N LEU A 149 12.14 15.96 -0.71
CA LEU A 149 13.37 16.26 0.03
C LEU A 149 14.19 15.00 0.29
N ALA A 150 13.53 13.85 0.46
CA ALA A 150 14.19 12.58 0.65
C ALA A 150 14.66 11.94 -0.66
N SER A 151 13.95 12.17 -1.76
CA SER A 151 14.23 11.56 -3.07
C SER A 151 15.32 12.30 -3.87
N LEU A 152 15.46 13.63 -3.73
CA LEU A 152 16.51 14.38 -4.42
C LEU A 152 17.94 13.91 -4.08
N PRO A 153 18.30 13.64 -2.81
CA PRO A 153 19.57 12.99 -2.48
C PRO A 153 19.77 11.66 -3.20
N MET A 154 18.73 10.82 -3.25
CA MET A 154 18.79 9.53 -3.95
C MET A 154 19.18 9.71 -5.42
N MET A 155 18.67 10.73 -6.11
CA MET A 155 19.07 11.04 -7.49
C MET A 155 20.58 11.29 -7.63
N ILE A 156 21.18 12.01 -6.67
CA ILE A 156 22.64 12.25 -6.66
C ILE A 156 23.39 10.92 -6.45
N GLY A 157 22.90 10.07 -5.54
CA GLY A 157 23.45 8.73 -5.32
C GLY A 157 23.38 7.85 -6.58
N ILE A 158 22.29 7.92 -7.33
CA ILE A 158 22.13 7.23 -8.62
C ILE A 158 23.21 7.70 -9.60
N PHE A 159 23.42 9.00 -9.79
CA PHE A 159 24.46 9.49 -10.71
C PHE A 159 25.88 9.12 -10.28
N TYR A 160 26.14 9.05 -8.97
CA TYR A 160 27.42 8.55 -8.47
C TYR A 160 27.66 7.09 -8.90
N ILE A 161 26.66 6.22 -8.71
CA ILE A 161 26.72 4.82 -9.15
C ILE A 161 26.91 4.72 -10.68
N TYR A 162 26.31 5.64 -11.44
CA TYR A 162 26.48 5.66 -12.90
C TYR A 162 27.94 5.83 -13.31
N ASN A 163 28.63 6.74 -12.63
CA ASN A 163 30.00 7.08 -12.96
C ASN A 163 30.95 5.90 -12.68
N ASP A 164 30.61 5.05 -11.72
CA ASP A 164 31.40 3.87 -11.37
C ASP A 164 31.14 2.67 -12.30
N LEU A 165 29.88 2.37 -12.65
CA LEU A 165 29.52 1.16 -13.42
C LEU A 165 29.22 1.38 -14.90
N TYR A 166 29.01 2.63 -15.29
CA TYR A 166 28.49 3.04 -16.60
C TYR A 166 27.16 2.38 -17.02
N THR A 167 26.50 1.65 -16.11
CA THR A 167 25.25 0.93 -16.36
C THR A 167 24.30 1.05 -15.17
N MET A 168 22.99 1.11 -15.47
CA MET A 168 21.92 1.29 -14.48
C MET A 168 20.95 0.12 -14.39
N ASN A 169 21.23 -0.96 -15.12
CA ASN A 169 20.37 -2.14 -15.13
C ASN A 169 20.52 -2.89 -13.80
N PHE A 170 19.41 -3.15 -13.10
CA PHE A 170 19.38 -3.89 -11.84
C PHE A 170 20.11 -5.24 -11.93
N TYR A 171 19.94 -5.96 -13.03
CA TYR A 171 20.55 -7.27 -13.23
C TYR A 171 22.09 -7.20 -13.27
N MET A 172 22.66 -6.18 -13.95
CA MET A 172 24.12 -6.02 -14.00
C MET A 172 24.68 -5.47 -12.67
N MET A 173 23.91 -4.64 -11.98
CA MET A 173 24.30 -4.08 -10.69
C MET A 173 24.37 -5.12 -9.56
N MET A 174 23.61 -6.22 -9.65
CA MET A 174 23.62 -7.28 -8.62
C MET A 174 25.01 -7.86 -8.33
N ASN A 175 25.91 -7.85 -9.32
CA ASN A 175 27.25 -8.44 -9.16
C ASN A 175 28.21 -7.55 -8.34
N ASN A 176 27.86 -6.28 -8.13
CA ASN A 176 28.74 -5.31 -7.48
C ASN A 176 28.28 -5.02 -6.06
N MET A 177 29.20 -5.18 -5.12
CA MET A 177 28.95 -5.02 -3.69
C MET A 177 29.57 -3.72 -3.19
N TYR A 178 28.74 -2.70 -3.02
CA TYR A 178 29.21 -1.38 -2.59
C TYR A 178 29.37 -1.27 -1.08
N ASN A 179 30.48 -0.69 -0.66
CA ASN A 179 30.84 -0.47 0.73
C ASN A 179 31.06 1.01 1.04
N TYR A 180 30.19 1.88 0.51
CA TYR A 180 30.22 3.32 0.77
C TYR A 180 29.08 3.70 1.72
N ASP A 181 29.45 4.14 2.92
CA ASP A 181 28.50 4.43 4.01
C ASP A 181 27.55 5.59 3.67
N LEU A 182 28.07 6.66 3.04
CA LEU A 182 27.24 7.81 2.61
C LEU A 182 26.24 7.40 1.52
N LEU A 183 26.69 6.59 0.55
CA LEU A 183 25.83 6.12 -0.54
C LEU A 183 24.67 5.28 0.02
N TYR A 184 24.94 4.44 1.01
CA TYR A 184 23.92 3.65 1.69
C TYR A 184 22.82 4.52 2.29
N LEU A 185 23.19 5.55 3.07
CA LEU A 185 22.22 6.45 3.69
C LEU A 185 21.39 7.20 2.64
N VAL A 186 22.05 7.75 1.62
CA VAL A 186 21.42 8.54 0.56
C VAL A 186 20.42 7.70 -0.26
N MET A 187 20.77 6.46 -0.57
CA MET A 187 19.90 5.58 -1.36
C MET A 187 18.69 5.06 -0.56
N ILE A 188 18.84 4.81 0.73
CA ILE A 188 17.78 4.20 1.56
C ILE A 188 16.81 5.24 2.11
N PHE A 189 17.28 6.46 2.38
CA PHE A 189 16.46 7.49 3.03
C PHE A 189 15.15 7.80 2.27
N ALA A 190 15.20 7.90 0.95
CA ALA A 190 14.01 8.10 0.11
C ALA A 190 12.93 7.03 0.35
N PHE A 191 13.34 5.77 0.45
CA PHE A 191 12.41 4.67 0.69
C PHE A 191 11.90 4.62 2.11
N LEU A 192 12.71 5.00 3.11
CA LEU A 192 12.29 5.12 4.51
C LEU A 192 11.24 6.22 4.74
N VAL A 193 11.18 7.22 3.86
CA VAL A 193 10.12 8.22 3.92
C VAL A 193 8.83 7.70 3.29
N LYS A 194 8.91 6.98 2.15
CA LYS A 194 7.73 6.38 1.51
C LYS A 194 7.17 5.16 2.23
N MET A 195 8.02 4.30 2.78
CA MET A 195 7.66 3.29 3.78
C MET A 195 7.78 3.95 5.15
N PRO A 196 6.70 4.56 5.66
CA PRO A 196 6.70 5.53 6.75
C PRO A 196 7.41 4.97 7.98
N MET A 197 8.69 5.25 8.10
CA MET A 197 9.41 4.94 9.32
C MET A 197 8.84 5.83 10.44
N PHE A 198 8.82 5.29 11.65
CA PHE A 198 8.62 6.11 12.84
C PHE A 198 9.58 7.31 12.82
N LEU A 199 9.15 8.48 13.32
CA LEU A 199 9.69 9.84 13.08
C LEU A 199 9.19 10.51 11.80
N VAL A 200 9.27 9.85 10.63
CA VAL A 200 8.92 10.47 9.34
C VAL A 200 7.47 10.17 8.91
N HIS A 201 6.76 9.33 9.65
CA HIS A 201 5.38 8.88 9.34
C HIS A 201 4.28 9.95 9.34
N LEU A 202 4.50 11.17 9.85
CA LEU A 202 3.43 12.16 10.09
C LEU A 202 2.68 12.61 8.85
N TRP A 203 3.27 12.51 7.66
CA TRP A 203 2.60 12.84 6.41
C TRP A 203 1.46 11.86 6.08
N LEU A 204 1.57 10.60 6.51
CA LEU A 204 0.65 9.54 6.14
C LEU A 204 -0.73 9.72 6.80
N PRO A 205 -0.88 9.86 8.14
CA PRO A 205 -2.19 10.06 8.75
C PRO A 205 -2.94 11.26 8.16
N LYS A 206 -2.24 12.38 7.91
CA LYS A 206 -2.85 13.57 7.30
C LYS A 206 -3.31 13.31 5.87
N ALA A 207 -2.44 12.73 5.04
CA ALA A 207 -2.77 12.41 3.65
C ALA A 207 -3.99 11.46 3.54
N HIS A 208 -4.06 10.41 4.37
CA HIS A 208 -5.18 9.46 4.34
C HIS A 208 -6.51 10.05 4.82
N VAL A 209 -6.47 10.88 5.86
CA VAL A 209 -7.67 11.43 6.48
C VAL A 209 -8.36 12.41 5.52
N GLU A 210 -7.57 13.20 4.79
CA GLU A 210 -8.06 14.27 3.91
C GLU A 210 -8.31 13.80 2.47
N ALA A 211 -7.66 12.72 2.03
CA ALA A 211 -7.86 12.14 0.72
C ALA A 211 -9.30 11.64 0.50
N PRO A 212 -9.79 11.67 -0.76
CA PRO A 212 -10.96 10.89 -1.14
C PRO A 212 -10.69 9.39 -0.93
N VAL A 213 -11.76 8.61 -1.02
CA VAL A 213 -11.72 7.15 -0.82
C VAL A 213 -10.70 6.49 -1.74
N SER A 214 -10.74 6.82 -3.04
CA SER A 214 -9.79 6.35 -4.04
C SER A 214 -8.35 6.72 -3.64
N GLY A 215 -8.10 7.97 -3.25
CA GLY A 215 -6.80 8.42 -2.75
C GLY A 215 -6.32 7.61 -1.55
N SER A 216 -7.17 7.37 -0.55
CA SER A 216 -6.82 6.57 0.62
C SER A 216 -6.54 5.09 0.27
N MET A 217 -7.27 4.52 -0.69
CA MET A 217 -7.06 3.16 -1.17
C MET A 217 -5.72 2.99 -1.89
N ILE A 218 -5.33 3.92 -2.77
CA ILE A 218 -4.06 3.81 -3.50
C ILE A 218 -2.85 4.11 -2.62
N LEU A 219 -2.98 5.09 -1.72
CA LEU A 219 -1.94 5.40 -0.76
C LEU A 219 -1.65 4.16 0.10
N ALA A 220 -2.68 3.53 0.66
CA ALA A 220 -2.54 2.36 1.52
C ALA A 220 -2.15 1.13 0.71
N GLY A 221 -2.77 0.93 -0.44
CA GLY A 221 -2.64 -0.25 -1.28
C GLY A 221 -1.27 -0.40 -1.90
N ILE A 222 -0.75 0.67 -2.52
CA ILE A 222 0.39 0.59 -3.44
C ILE A 222 1.51 1.58 -3.09
N MET A 223 1.20 2.83 -2.72
CA MET A 223 2.25 3.85 -2.57
C MET A 223 3.26 3.52 -1.47
N LEU A 224 2.80 2.94 -0.35
CA LEU A 224 3.73 2.44 0.68
C LEU A 224 4.61 1.31 0.11
N LYS A 225 4.01 0.41 -0.67
CA LYS A 225 4.69 -0.78 -1.23
C LYS A 225 5.73 -0.41 -2.27
N LEU A 226 5.59 0.72 -2.98
CA LEU A 226 6.63 1.25 -3.84
C LEU A 226 7.95 1.49 -3.07
N GLY A 227 7.87 1.95 -1.82
CA GLY A 227 9.04 2.11 -0.97
C GLY A 227 9.68 0.77 -0.60
N GLY A 228 8.86 -0.22 -0.24
CA GLY A 228 9.34 -1.58 0.08
C GLY A 228 9.94 -2.30 -1.13
N TYR A 229 9.33 -2.14 -2.31
CA TYR A 229 9.88 -2.61 -3.59
C TYR A 229 11.23 -1.96 -3.90
N GLY A 230 11.34 -0.65 -3.71
CA GLY A 230 12.60 0.07 -3.87
C GLY A 230 13.70 -0.45 -2.95
N LEU A 231 13.39 -0.69 -1.67
CA LEU A 231 14.33 -1.31 -0.72
C LEU A 231 14.77 -2.71 -1.19
N LEU A 232 13.83 -3.57 -1.60
CA LEU A 232 14.13 -4.91 -2.10
C LEU A 232 15.10 -4.88 -3.29
N ARG A 233 14.91 -3.93 -4.23
CA ARG A 233 15.78 -3.79 -5.40
C ARG A 233 17.13 -3.18 -5.08
N VAL A 234 17.19 -2.20 -4.18
CA VAL A 234 18.44 -1.53 -3.83
C VAL A 234 19.33 -2.38 -2.92
N PHE A 235 18.73 -3.24 -2.09
CA PHE A 235 19.49 -4.17 -1.26
C PHE A 235 20.24 -5.25 -2.05
N SER A 236 19.96 -5.46 -3.33
CA SER A 236 20.76 -6.40 -4.12
C SER A 236 22.23 -5.99 -4.26
N PHE A 237 22.53 -4.69 -4.27
CA PHE A 237 23.89 -4.15 -4.42
C PHE A 237 24.44 -3.43 -3.17
N LEU A 238 23.58 -3.17 -2.15
CA LEU A 238 23.95 -2.55 -0.87
C LEU A 238 24.07 -3.55 0.30
N GLN A 239 24.30 -4.84 0.05
CA GLN A 239 24.29 -5.85 1.11
C GLN A 239 25.37 -5.61 2.17
N VAL A 240 26.61 -5.25 1.76
CA VAL A 240 27.75 -5.07 2.69
C VAL A 240 27.51 -3.91 3.66
N SER A 241 27.05 -2.77 3.15
CA SER A 241 26.71 -1.60 3.98
C SER A 241 25.45 -1.84 4.80
N GLY A 242 24.47 -2.57 4.28
CA GLY A 242 23.28 -3.00 5.02
C GLY A 242 23.62 -3.78 6.28
N LEU A 243 24.51 -4.77 6.19
CA LEU A 243 24.94 -5.53 7.37
C LEU A 243 25.55 -4.66 8.48
N LYS A 244 26.18 -3.52 8.12
CA LYS A 244 26.77 -2.59 9.10
C LYS A 244 25.75 -1.68 9.76
N PHE A 245 24.76 -1.15 9.02
CA PHE A 245 23.90 -0.07 9.52
C PHE A 245 22.44 -0.48 9.77
N ASN A 246 21.97 -1.61 9.24
CA ASN A 246 20.56 -1.99 9.32
C ASN A 246 20.03 -2.11 10.76
N TYR A 247 20.89 -2.40 11.74
CA TYR A 247 20.49 -2.49 13.16
C TYR A 247 19.81 -1.22 13.68
N ILE A 248 20.22 -0.04 13.17
CA ILE A 248 19.64 1.26 13.54
C ILE A 248 18.17 1.28 13.11
N TRP A 249 17.90 0.92 11.85
CA TRP A 249 16.55 0.94 11.30
C TRP A 249 15.65 -0.14 11.90
N VAL A 250 16.18 -1.32 12.21
CA VAL A 250 15.45 -2.38 12.93
C VAL A 250 15.00 -1.87 14.31
N SER A 251 15.90 -1.22 15.05
CA SER A 251 15.57 -0.71 16.40
C SER A 251 14.48 0.38 16.37
N ILE A 252 14.60 1.36 15.45
CA ILE A 252 13.64 2.46 15.33
C ILE A 252 12.27 1.96 14.88
N SER A 253 12.23 1.01 13.93
CA SER A 253 10.97 0.47 13.41
C SER A 253 10.23 -0.38 14.44
N LEU A 254 10.91 -1.23 15.21
CA LEU A 254 10.28 -2.04 16.25
C LEU A 254 9.72 -1.20 17.40
N VAL A 255 10.54 -0.30 17.96
CA VAL A 255 10.10 0.59 19.06
C VAL A 255 9.01 1.54 18.55
N GLY A 256 9.20 2.11 17.37
CA GLY A 256 8.25 2.99 16.73
C GLY A 256 6.91 2.35 16.45
N GLY A 257 6.89 1.09 16.00
CA GLY A 257 5.66 0.35 15.76
C GLY A 257 4.85 0.14 17.05
N VAL A 258 5.52 -0.16 18.19
CA VAL A 258 4.84 -0.29 19.49
C VAL A 258 4.21 1.04 19.89
N LEU A 259 4.95 2.14 19.77
CA LEU A 259 4.44 3.47 20.10
C LEU A 259 3.25 3.87 19.21
N VAL A 260 3.32 3.60 17.92
CA VAL A 260 2.22 3.86 16.99
C VAL A 260 0.99 3.01 17.33
N SER A 261 1.18 1.74 17.69
CA SER A 261 0.07 0.87 18.09
C SER A 261 -0.66 1.37 19.35
N LEU A 262 0.07 1.98 20.30
CA LEU A 262 -0.53 2.66 21.46
C LEU A 262 -1.28 3.93 21.05
N ILE A 263 -0.76 4.68 20.07
CA ILE A 263 -1.45 5.83 19.49
C ILE A 263 -2.78 5.38 18.86
N CYS A 264 -2.82 4.27 18.13
CA CYS A 264 -4.04 3.72 17.50
C CYS A 264 -5.18 3.54 18.50
N LEU A 265 -4.90 3.02 19.70
CA LEU A 265 -5.93 2.78 20.73
C LEU A 265 -6.59 4.07 21.24
N ARG A 266 -5.91 5.19 21.13
CA ARG A 266 -6.43 6.51 21.54
C ARG A 266 -7.09 7.27 20.39
N GLN A 267 -7.01 6.79 19.16
CA GLN A 267 -7.58 7.51 18.03
C GLN A 267 -9.11 7.46 18.05
N THR A 268 -9.73 8.62 17.89
CA THR A 268 -11.18 8.78 17.77
C THR A 268 -11.66 8.75 16.32
N ASP A 269 -10.79 9.09 15.36
CA ASP A 269 -11.15 9.13 13.95
C ASP A 269 -10.88 7.80 13.26
N LEU A 270 -11.91 7.22 12.63
CA LEU A 270 -11.85 5.91 11.95
C LEU A 270 -10.73 5.84 10.89
N LYS A 271 -10.66 6.82 9.98
CA LYS A 271 -9.63 6.85 8.93
C LYS A 271 -8.23 7.00 9.51
N SER A 272 -8.07 7.81 10.56
CA SER A 272 -6.77 8.02 11.21
C SER A 272 -6.29 6.74 11.90
N LEU A 273 -7.21 6.00 12.54
CA LEU A 273 -6.89 4.74 13.21
C LEU A 273 -6.39 3.71 12.19
N ILE A 274 -7.07 3.58 11.05
CA ILE A 274 -6.64 2.69 9.96
C ILE A 274 -5.27 3.14 9.41
N ALA A 275 -5.04 4.45 9.27
CA ALA A 275 -3.76 5.00 8.81
C ALA A 275 -2.60 4.75 9.79
N TYR A 276 -2.81 4.85 11.11
CA TYR A 276 -1.77 4.50 12.08
C TYR A 276 -1.54 2.99 12.15
N SER A 277 -2.58 2.16 11.99
CA SER A 277 -2.39 0.71 11.89
C SER A 277 -1.50 0.32 10.70
N SER A 278 -1.60 1.03 9.57
CA SER A 278 -0.74 0.74 8.42
C SER A 278 0.73 1.11 8.65
N VAL A 279 0.99 2.16 9.43
CA VAL A 279 2.35 2.47 9.89
C VAL A 279 2.90 1.36 10.80
N ALA A 280 2.07 0.78 11.68
CA ALA A 280 2.48 -0.32 12.55
C ALA A 280 2.84 -1.60 11.75
N HIS A 281 1.96 -2.07 10.86
CA HIS A 281 2.25 -3.26 10.04
C HIS A 281 3.43 -3.03 9.09
N MET A 282 3.55 -1.86 8.47
CA MET A 282 4.73 -1.53 7.63
C MET A 282 6.01 -1.36 8.45
N GLY A 283 5.93 -1.02 9.73
CA GLY A 283 7.05 -1.04 10.66
C GLY A 283 7.63 -2.45 10.82
N ILE A 284 6.78 -3.48 10.95
CA ILE A 284 7.20 -4.88 10.99
C ILE A 284 7.84 -5.28 9.65
N VAL A 285 7.22 -4.92 8.52
CA VAL A 285 7.78 -5.16 7.18
C VAL A 285 9.18 -4.55 7.06
N LEU A 286 9.36 -3.30 7.49
CA LEU A 286 10.65 -2.61 7.45
C LEU A 286 11.69 -3.32 8.31
N SER A 287 11.34 -3.69 9.54
CA SER A 287 12.25 -4.40 10.44
C SER A 287 12.69 -5.75 9.86
N GLY A 288 11.77 -6.53 9.27
CA GLY A 288 12.10 -7.81 8.64
C GLY A 288 12.91 -7.67 7.36
N LEU A 289 12.62 -6.68 6.51
CA LEU A 289 13.45 -6.34 5.33
C LEU A 289 14.89 -6.05 5.73
N MET A 290 15.07 -5.25 6.79
CA MET A 290 16.39 -4.83 7.25
C MET A 290 17.20 -5.98 7.88
N THR A 291 16.59 -7.12 8.25
CA THR A 291 17.36 -8.31 8.69
C THR A 291 18.14 -8.98 7.57
N MET A 292 17.80 -8.73 6.30
CA MET A 292 18.43 -9.35 5.11
C MET A 292 18.38 -10.88 5.08
N THR A 293 17.51 -11.50 5.87
CA THR A 293 17.30 -12.95 5.86
C THR A 293 16.32 -13.34 4.74
N TYR A 294 16.42 -14.58 4.25
CA TYR A 294 15.51 -15.13 3.27
C TYR A 294 14.04 -15.00 3.70
N TRP A 295 13.73 -15.47 4.92
CA TRP A 295 12.41 -15.37 5.51
C TRP A 295 11.94 -13.92 5.70
N GLY A 296 12.87 -12.99 5.98
CA GLY A 296 12.58 -11.56 6.05
C GLY A 296 12.12 -10.98 4.71
N PHE A 297 12.84 -11.28 3.63
CA PHE A 297 12.46 -10.82 2.29
C PHE A 297 11.14 -11.44 1.82
N CYS A 298 10.97 -12.76 1.93
CA CYS A 298 9.72 -13.41 1.53
C CYS A 298 8.53 -12.91 2.38
N GLY A 299 8.70 -12.83 3.71
CA GLY A 299 7.67 -12.34 4.62
C GLY A 299 7.28 -10.89 4.39
N SER A 300 8.25 -10.03 4.08
CA SER A 300 7.99 -8.63 3.79
C SER A 300 7.09 -8.44 2.56
N TYR A 301 7.32 -9.23 1.52
CA TYR A 301 6.54 -9.17 0.30
C TYR A 301 5.13 -9.71 0.46
N THR A 302 5.01 -10.86 1.12
CA THR A 302 3.71 -11.46 1.41
C THR A 302 2.85 -10.51 2.24
N LEU A 303 3.41 -9.90 3.29
CA LEU A 303 2.70 -8.91 4.10
C LEU A 303 2.40 -7.62 3.32
N MET A 304 3.28 -7.18 2.41
CA MET A 304 3.01 -6.03 1.54
C MET A 304 1.76 -6.26 0.67
N ILE A 305 1.61 -7.42 0.04
CA ILE A 305 0.42 -7.73 -0.77
C ILE A 305 -0.81 -7.84 0.12
N ALA A 306 -0.71 -8.61 1.20
CA ALA A 306 -1.82 -8.91 2.10
C ALA A 306 -2.36 -7.65 2.78
N HIS A 307 -1.48 -6.83 3.34
CA HIS A 307 -1.85 -5.54 3.92
C HIS A 307 -2.39 -4.59 2.83
N GLY A 308 -1.86 -4.64 1.60
CA GLY A 308 -2.38 -3.86 0.47
C GLY A 308 -3.88 -4.04 0.28
N LEU A 309 -4.34 -5.28 0.24
CA LEU A 309 -5.76 -5.64 0.09
C LEU A 309 -6.58 -5.40 1.38
N CYS A 310 -6.03 -5.73 2.55
CA CYS A 310 -6.74 -5.57 3.81
C CYS A 310 -7.02 -4.10 4.14
N SER A 311 -5.97 -3.27 4.09
CA SER A 311 -6.09 -1.85 4.46
C SER A 311 -6.96 -1.05 3.48
N SER A 312 -6.88 -1.31 2.16
CA SER A 312 -7.79 -0.65 1.21
C SER A 312 -9.25 -1.04 1.45
N GLY A 313 -9.51 -2.31 1.83
CA GLY A 313 -10.83 -2.78 2.24
C GLY A 313 -11.35 -2.06 3.50
N LEU A 314 -10.50 -1.89 4.52
CA LEU A 314 -10.85 -1.13 5.74
C LEU A 314 -11.14 0.35 5.44
N PHE A 315 -10.36 0.99 4.57
CA PHE A 315 -10.66 2.36 4.12
C PHE A 315 -12.00 2.44 3.38
N CYS A 316 -12.37 1.41 2.61
CA CYS A 316 -13.69 1.35 2.00
C CYS A 316 -14.80 1.23 3.04
N LEU A 317 -14.63 0.34 4.02
CA LEU A 317 -15.59 0.16 5.12
C LEU A 317 -15.81 1.48 5.88
N ALA A 318 -14.71 2.18 6.20
CA ALA A 318 -14.77 3.50 6.81
C ALA A 318 -15.52 4.50 5.92
N ASN A 319 -15.30 4.48 4.60
CA ASN A 319 -16.06 5.35 3.69
C ASN A 319 -17.55 5.01 3.64
N ILE A 320 -17.91 3.74 3.59
CA ILE A 320 -19.31 3.31 3.53
C ILE A 320 -20.07 3.72 4.81
N SER A 321 -19.37 3.76 5.96
CA SER A 321 -19.92 4.37 7.18
C SER A 321 -20.03 5.90 7.09
N TYR A 322 -19.04 6.55 6.45
CA TYR A 322 -19.01 8.00 6.27
C TYR A 322 -20.10 8.50 5.31
N GLU A 323 -20.37 7.82 4.20
CA GLU A 323 -21.42 8.21 3.24
C GLU A 323 -22.83 8.24 3.86
N ARG A 324 -23.05 7.47 4.93
CA ARG A 324 -24.35 7.42 5.64
C ARG A 324 -24.42 8.36 6.84
N LEU A 325 -23.36 8.44 7.62
CA LEU A 325 -23.34 9.19 8.88
C LEU A 325 -22.78 10.60 8.74
N GLY A 326 -22.10 10.91 7.63
CA GLY A 326 -21.47 12.20 7.37
C GLY A 326 -20.29 12.54 8.30
N SER A 327 -19.89 11.61 9.17
CA SER A 327 -18.85 11.83 10.18
C SER A 327 -17.83 10.69 10.20
N ARG A 328 -16.57 11.02 10.52
CA ARG A 328 -15.47 10.06 10.64
C ARG A 328 -15.26 9.57 12.08
N SER A 329 -15.96 10.15 13.04
CA SER A 329 -15.70 9.90 14.46
C SER A 329 -16.28 8.56 14.91
N LEU A 330 -15.48 7.78 15.64
CA LEU A 330 -15.91 6.52 16.28
C LEU A 330 -17.04 6.72 17.30
N LEU A 331 -17.19 7.93 17.86
CA LEU A 331 -18.24 8.23 18.84
C LEU A 331 -19.63 8.30 18.20
N ILE A 332 -19.71 8.80 16.98
CA ILE A 332 -20.96 8.88 16.21
C ILE A 332 -21.24 7.54 15.52
N ASN A 333 -20.19 6.88 15.00
CA ASN A 333 -20.32 5.66 14.21
C ASN A 333 -20.42 4.39 15.08
N LYS A 334 -21.22 4.41 16.16
CA LYS A 334 -21.44 3.28 17.09
C LYS A 334 -22.73 2.52 16.78
N GLY A 335 -22.76 1.24 17.15
CA GLY A 335 -23.98 0.42 17.06
C GLY A 335 -24.40 0.05 15.63
N LEU A 336 -23.46 0.05 14.67
CA LEU A 336 -23.75 -0.25 13.26
C LEU A 336 -24.27 -1.68 13.02
N LEU A 337 -24.05 -2.61 13.95
CA LEU A 337 -24.56 -3.98 13.84
C LEU A 337 -26.09 -4.05 13.85
N ASN A 338 -26.75 -3.19 14.64
CA ASN A 338 -28.20 -3.11 14.67
C ASN A 338 -28.80 -2.47 13.40
N PHE A 339 -27.96 -1.75 12.65
CA PHE A 339 -28.35 -0.94 11.51
C PHE A 339 -28.09 -1.64 10.18
N MET A 340 -26.92 -2.27 10.04
CA MET A 340 -26.51 -3.05 8.87
C MET A 340 -25.76 -4.33 9.28
N PRO A 341 -26.50 -5.39 9.67
CA PRO A 341 -25.89 -6.62 10.16
C PRO A 341 -25.03 -7.33 9.09
N SER A 342 -25.48 -7.30 7.84
CA SER A 342 -24.71 -7.84 6.70
C SER A 342 -23.39 -7.10 6.48
N MET A 343 -23.34 -5.79 6.76
CA MET A 343 -22.11 -5.02 6.66
C MET A 343 -21.18 -5.25 7.84
N ALA A 344 -21.75 -5.52 9.03
CA ALA A 344 -20.98 -5.89 10.22
C ALA A 344 -20.20 -7.21 10.01
N LEU A 345 -20.70 -8.13 9.19
CA LEU A 345 -19.95 -9.33 8.78
C LEU A 345 -18.67 -8.95 8.01
N TRP A 346 -18.75 -8.03 7.05
CA TRP A 346 -17.57 -7.58 6.29
C TRP A 346 -16.57 -6.81 7.16
N TRP A 347 -17.06 -6.01 8.12
CA TRP A 347 -16.22 -5.43 9.16
C TRP A 347 -15.48 -6.49 9.96
N PHE A 348 -16.17 -7.57 10.37
CA PHE A 348 -15.55 -8.67 11.10
C PHE A 348 -14.49 -9.38 10.26
N LEU A 349 -14.83 -9.74 9.02
CA LEU A 349 -13.93 -10.45 8.12
C LEU A 349 -12.65 -9.67 7.79
N LEU A 350 -12.75 -8.37 7.51
CA LEU A 350 -11.59 -7.53 7.21
C LEU A 350 -10.80 -7.15 8.48
N SER A 351 -11.47 -6.95 9.63
CA SER A 351 -10.76 -6.74 10.90
C SER A 351 -10.03 -7.99 11.37
N ALA A 352 -10.60 -9.18 11.18
CA ALA A 352 -9.92 -10.45 11.41
C ALA A 352 -8.70 -10.62 10.50
N GLY A 353 -8.80 -10.20 9.24
CA GLY A 353 -7.65 -10.11 8.34
C GLY A 353 -6.56 -9.18 8.89
N ASN A 354 -6.93 -8.00 9.42
CA ASN A 354 -5.96 -7.04 9.97
C ASN A 354 -5.31 -7.51 11.28
N MET A 355 -6.00 -8.34 12.07
CA MET A 355 -5.43 -9.03 13.23
C MET A 355 -4.57 -10.24 12.82
N ALA A 356 -4.41 -10.50 11.51
CA ALA A 356 -3.72 -11.66 10.97
C ALA A 356 -4.30 -13.00 11.50
N ALA A 357 -5.62 -13.14 11.54
CA ALA A 357 -6.26 -14.41 11.91
C ALA A 357 -6.13 -15.46 10.78
N PRO A 358 -6.09 -16.77 11.08
CA PRO A 358 -6.16 -17.80 10.06
C PRO A 358 -7.55 -17.83 9.40
N PRO A 359 -7.69 -18.09 8.08
CA PRO A 359 -6.65 -18.33 7.08
C PRO A 359 -6.43 -17.06 6.24
N THR A 360 -5.72 -16.03 6.74
CA THR A 360 -5.42 -14.81 5.97
C THR A 360 -3.95 -14.72 5.55
N LEU A 361 -3.66 -14.10 4.39
CA LEU A 361 -2.28 -13.96 3.89
C LEU A 361 -1.42 -13.10 4.84
N ASN A 362 -2.05 -12.21 5.62
CA ASN A 362 -1.39 -11.42 6.66
C ASN A 362 -0.72 -12.33 7.70
N LEU A 363 -1.37 -13.42 8.12
CA LEU A 363 -0.77 -14.38 9.07
C LEU A 363 0.50 -15.02 8.52
N LEU A 364 0.49 -15.44 7.25
CA LEU A 364 1.67 -16.04 6.62
C LEU A 364 2.86 -15.06 6.60
N GLY A 365 2.60 -13.80 6.26
CA GLY A 365 3.61 -12.74 6.25
C GLY A 365 4.11 -12.38 7.65
N GLU A 366 3.22 -12.25 8.63
CA GLU A 366 3.61 -11.90 10.00
C GLU A 366 4.40 -13.04 10.67
N ILE A 367 4.03 -14.30 10.50
CA ILE A 367 4.79 -15.43 11.06
C ILE A 367 6.21 -15.50 10.47
N SER A 368 6.35 -15.32 9.17
CA SER A 368 7.68 -15.34 8.53
C SER A 368 8.55 -14.16 8.95
N LEU A 369 7.96 -12.97 9.14
CA LEU A 369 8.65 -11.80 9.68
C LEU A 369 9.02 -11.96 11.16
N LEU A 370 8.15 -12.55 11.99
CA LEU A 370 8.47 -12.84 13.39
C LEU A 370 9.70 -13.75 13.49
N ASN A 371 9.74 -14.82 12.69
CA ASN A 371 10.87 -15.75 12.67
C ASN A 371 12.19 -15.07 12.24
N SER A 372 12.15 -14.21 11.21
CA SER A 372 13.36 -13.50 10.75
C SER A 372 13.91 -12.54 11.81
N ILE A 373 13.04 -11.76 12.45
CA ILE A 373 13.45 -10.74 13.42
C ILE A 373 13.97 -11.40 14.71
N ILE A 374 13.32 -12.48 15.17
CA ILE A 374 13.80 -13.26 16.33
C ILE A 374 15.17 -13.88 16.02
N SER A 375 15.38 -14.38 14.80
CA SER A 375 16.68 -14.92 14.40
C SER A 375 17.80 -13.87 14.38
N TRP A 376 17.46 -12.59 14.19
CA TRP A 376 18.43 -11.49 14.23
C TRP A 376 18.88 -11.15 15.66
N SER A 377 17.95 -11.04 16.60
CA SER A 377 18.30 -10.92 18.02
C SER A 377 17.18 -11.38 18.94
N TRP A 378 17.53 -12.08 20.02
CA TRP A 378 16.54 -12.55 21.00
C TRP A 378 15.80 -11.42 21.73
N VAL A 379 16.46 -10.26 21.93
CA VAL A 379 15.87 -9.09 22.60
C VAL A 379 14.66 -8.54 21.83
N SER A 380 14.65 -8.68 20.51
CA SER A 380 13.54 -8.23 19.65
C SER A 380 12.20 -8.91 20.00
N MET A 381 12.24 -10.10 20.62
CA MET A 381 11.05 -10.87 21.00
C MET A 381 10.08 -10.07 21.87
N ILE A 382 10.60 -9.26 22.80
CA ILE A 382 9.77 -8.44 23.70
C ILE A 382 8.96 -7.44 22.88
N MET A 383 9.60 -6.71 21.97
CA MET A 383 8.92 -5.70 21.15
C MET A 383 7.93 -6.34 20.16
N LEU A 384 8.27 -7.49 19.58
CA LEU A 384 7.38 -8.23 18.69
C LEU A 384 6.12 -8.74 19.41
N SER A 385 6.26 -9.22 20.65
CA SER A 385 5.13 -9.66 21.47
C SER A 385 4.15 -8.50 21.74
N LEU A 386 4.68 -7.30 22.02
CA LEU A 386 3.87 -6.11 22.22
C LEU A 386 3.21 -5.66 20.92
N LEU A 387 3.93 -5.67 19.79
CA LEU A 387 3.39 -5.31 18.48
C LEU A 387 2.20 -6.19 18.08
N SER A 388 2.35 -7.51 18.18
CA SER A 388 1.28 -8.46 17.85
C SER A 388 0.11 -8.40 18.84
N PHE A 389 0.36 -8.16 20.12
CA PHE A 389 -0.72 -7.96 21.09
C PHE A 389 -1.51 -6.68 20.81
N PHE A 390 -0.83 -5.56 20.57
CA PHE A 390 -1.51 -4.30 20.31
C PHE A 390 -2.20 -4.29 18.94
N SER A 391 -1.69 -5.03 17.95
CA SER A 391 -2.40 -5.19 16.66
C SER A 391 -3.76 -5.84 16.81
N ALA A 392 -3.86 -6.88 17.63
CA ALA A 392 -5.13 -7.46 18.04
C ALA A 392 -6.00 -6.47 18.84
N ALA A 393 -5.40 -5.73 19.79
CA ALA A 393 -6.13 -4.82 20.65
C ALA A 393 -6.79 -3.67 19.85
N TYR A 394 -6.06 -3.00 18.95
CA TYR A 394 -6.64 -1.87 18.21
C TYR A 394 -7.62 -2.31 17.11
N THR A 395 -7.47 -3.51 16.55
CA THR A 395 -8.41 -4.05 15.55
C THR A 395 -9.73 -4.43 16.20
N LEU A 396 -9.67 -5.10 17.34
CA LEU A 396 -10.85 -5.39 18.16
C LEU A 396 -11.49 -4.10 18.69
N TYR A 397 -10.69 -3.11 19.10
CA TYR A 397 -11.20 -1.79 19.48
C TYR A 397 -11.98 -1.14 18.32
N LEU A 398 -11.43 -1.11 17.11
CA LEU A 398 -12.10 -0.57 15.94
C LEU A 398 -13.42 -1.32 15.63
N TYR A 399 -13.43 -2.64 15.71
CA TYR A 399 -14.65 -3.43 15.49
C TYR A 399 -15.70 -3.21 16.60
N ALA A 400 -15.28 -3.31 17.86
CA ALA A 400 -16.16 -3.19 19.02
C ALA A 400 -16.82 -1.81 19.10
N TYR A 401 -16.04 -0.74 18.95
CA TYR A 401 -16.59 0.61 19.02
C TYR A 401 -17.45 0.98 17.82
N SER A 402 -17.16 0.46 16.61
CA SER A 402 -17.99 0.76 15.44
C SER A 402 -19.30 -0.04 15.39
N GLN A 403 -19.21 -1.35 15.66
CA GLN A 403 -20.35 -2.26 15.45
C GLN A 403 -21.23 -2.41 16.67
N HIS A 404 -20.66 -2.52 17.87
CA HIS A 404 -21.44 -2.74 19.09
C HIS A 404 -21.91 -1.43 19.74
N GLY A 405 -22.87 -1.55 20.65
CA GLY A 405 -23.42 -0.43 21.42
C GLY A 405 -24.76 0.07 20.91
N LYS A 406 -25.24 1.16 21.52
CA LYS A 406 -26.49 1.84 21.14
C LYS A 406 -26.22 2.78 19.97
N ILE A 407 -27.14 2.80 19.00
CA ILE A 407 -27.09 3.70 17.85
C ILE A 407 -27.19 5.15 18.33
N TYR A 408 -26.48 6.04 17.65
CA TYR A 408 -26.57 7.48 17.88
C TYR A 408 -27.93 8.02 17.43
N SER A 409 -28.64 8.74 18.31
CA SER A 409 -30.06 9.04 18.14
C SER A 409 -30.40 10.10 17.08
N SER A 410 -29.41 10.83 16.52
CA SER A 410 -29.68 11.97 15.64
C SER A 410 -29.76 11.62 14.14
N ILE A 411 -29.76 10.32 13.77
CA ILE A 411 -29.70 9.89 12.38
C ILE A 411 -31.13 9.65 11.85
N TYR A 412 -31.54 10.45 10.86
CA TYR A 412 -32.93 10.50 10.38
C TYR A 412 -33.26 9.59 9.19
N SER A 413 -32.30 9.24 8.32
CA SER A 413 -32.56 8.41 7.15
C SER A 413 -31.43 7.42 6.87
N ILE A 414 -31.81 6.21 6.46
CA ILE A 414 -30.96 5.04 6.53
C ILE A 414 -31.18 4.16 5.32
N SER A 415 -30.12 3.91 4.56
CA SER A 415 -30.06 2.88 3.53
C SER A 415 -29.28 1.67 4.01
N GLY A 416 -29.76 0.47 3.67
CA GLY A 416 -28.97 -0.75 3.79
C GLY A 416 -27.75 -0.74 2.84
N GLY A 417 -26.93 -1.79 2.91
CA GLY A 417 -25.80 -1.99 1.99
C GLY A 417 -26.24 -2.07 0.53
N LEU A 418 -25.54 -1.37 -0.37
CA LEU A 418 -25.74 -1.47 -1.82
C LEU A 418 -25.04 -2.72 -2.38
N CYS A 419 -25.56 -3.32 -3.47
CA CYS A 419 -24.91 -4.46 -4.13
C CYS A 419 -23.46 -4.16 -4.56
N ARG A 420 -23.21 -2.92 -5.00
CA ARG A 420 -21.86 -2.42 -5.34
C ARG A 420 -20.91 -2.46 -4.14
N GLU A 421 -21.37 -2.05 -2.96
CA GLU A 421 -20.57 -2.06 -1.73
C GLU A 421 -20.17 -3.48 -1.36
N TYR A 422 -21.10 -4.42 -1.42
CA TYR A 422 -20.80 -5.83 -1.16
C TYR A 422 -19.84 -6.44 -2.19
N LEU A 423 -20.02 -6.13 -3.48
CA LEU A 423 -19.11 -6.58 -4.53
C LEU A 423 -17.70 -6.02 -4.31
N LEU A 424 -17.58 -4.75 -3.94
CA LEU A 424 -16.29 -4.14 -3.63
C LEU A 424 -15.58 -4.86 -2.47
N LEU A 425 -16.28 -5.11 -1.36
CA LEU A 425 -15.71 -5.77 -0.19
C LEU A 425 -15.33 -7.22 -0.48
N PHE A 426 -16.18 -7.93 -1.22
CA PHE A 426 -15.90 -9.29 -1.66
C PHE A 426 -14.63 -9.36 -2.51
N LEU A 427 -14.44 -8.43 -3.45
CA LEU A 427 -13.25 -8.37 -4.29
C LEU A 427 -11.97 -7.97 -3.53
N HIS A 428 -12.07 -7.40 -2.33
CA HIS A 428 -10.92 -7.22 -1.43
C HIS A 428 -10.63 -8.49 -0.63
N TRP A 429 -11.68 -9.09 -0.07
CA TRP A 429 -11.55 -10.22 0.85
C TRP A 429 -11.18 -11.53 0.15
N LEU A 430 -11.77 -11.79 -1.02
CA LEU A 430 -11.57 -13.05 -1.75
C LEU A 430 -10.10 -13.26 -2.15
N PRO A 431 -9.39 -12.30 -2.80
CA PRO A 431 -7.99 -12.49 -3.14
C PRO A 431 -7.11 -12.68 -1.90
N LEU A 432 -7.41 -11.96 -0.82
CA LEU A 432 -6.64 -12.02 0.43
C LEU A 432 -6.63 -13.42 1.08
N ASN A 433 -7.73 -14.16 0.97
CA ASN A 433 -7.82 -15.52 1.53
C ASN A 433 -7.46 -16.61 0.51
N LEU A 434 -7.82 -16.44 -0.76
CA LEU A 434 -7.52 -17.45 -1.78
C LEU A 434 -6.01 -17.57 -2.07
N LEU A 435 -5.25 -16.48 -1.97
CA LEU A 435 -3.82 -16.50 -2.26
C LEU A 435 -3.02 -17.43 -1.34
N ILE A 436 -3.52 -17.74 -0.15
CA ILE A 436 -2.86 -18.66 0.79
C ILE A 436 -2.81 -20.09 0.26
N LEU A 437 -3.84 -20.51 -0.48
CA LEU A 437 -3.86 -21.84 -1.09
C LEU A 437 -2.71 -22.04 -2.09
N LYS A 438 -2.13 -20.95 -2.58
CA LYS A 438 -0.94 -20.92 -3.43
C LYS A 438 0.18 -20.08 -2.79
N SER A 439 0.45 -20.35 -1.52
CA SER A 439 1.50 -19.68 -0.73
C SER A 439 2.88 -19.71 -1.38
N ASP A 440 3.17 -20.73 -2.19
CA ASP A 440 4.45 -20.91 -2.89
C ASP A 440 4.83 -19.66 -3.71
N MET A 441 3.84 -19.06 -4.36
CA MET A 441 4.01 -17.86 -5.17
C MET A 441 4.51 -16.66 -4.36
N CYS A 442 4.11 -16.58 -3.11
CA CYS A 442 4.42 -15.44 -2.26
C CYS A 442 5.68 -15.71 -1.42
N MET A 443 5.92 -16.96 -1.01
CA MET A 443 6.99 -17.32 -0.07
C MET A 443 8.27 -17.85 -0.73
N LEU A 444 8.21 -18.42 -1.94
CA LEU A 444 9.33 -19.10 -2.58
C LEU A 444 9.68 -18.41 -3.92
N TRP A 445 10.28 -17.23 -3.82
CA TRP A 445 10.51 -16.34 -4.98
C TRP A 445 11.97 -15.87 -5.16
N LEU A 446 12.80 -16.10 -4.14
CA LEU A 446 14.25 -15.96 -4.15
C LEU A 446 14.77 -17.39 -4.26
#